data_AF-A0A7W3J7N3-F1
#
_entry.id   AF-A0A7W3J7N3-F1
#
_cell.length_a   1.000
_cell.length_b   1.000
_cell.length_c   1.000
_cell.angle_alpha   90.00
_cell.angle_beta   90.00
_cell.angle_gamma   90.00
#
_symmetry.space_group_name_H-M   'P 1'
#
loop_
_entity.id
_entity.type
_entity.pdbx_description
1 polymer ?
#
loop_
_entity_poly.entity_id
_entity_poly.type
_entity_poly.pdbx_seq_one_letter_code
_entity_poly.pdbx_strand_id
1 'polypeptide(L)' 'MPIGRYGTVTEIASLVAYLAGPESSLINGASIDIDGGFSA' A
#
# COMPACT_ATOMS: atom_id res chain seq x y z
N MET A 1 -17.64 4.80 -3.34
CA MET A 1 -16.16 4.86 -3.29
C MET A 1 -15.72 4.67 -1.84
N PRO A 2 -14.97 3.61 -1.54
CA PRO A 2 -14.66 3.17 -0.17
C PRO A 2 -13.85 4.16 0.68
N ILE A 3 -12.96 4.98 0.11
CA ILE A 3 -12.31 6.11 0.80
C ILE A 3 -12.78 7.49 0.31
N GLY A 4 -13.71 7.54 -0.65
CA GLY A 4 -14.31 8.80 -1.11
C GLY A 4 -13.39 9.76 -1.88
N ARG A 5 -12.14 9.38 -2.18
CA ARG A 5 -11.19 10.16 -2.99
C ARG A 5 -10.24 9.27 -3.77
N TYR A 6 -9.53 9.86 -4.73
CA TYR A 6 -8.36 9.23 -5.33
C TYR A 6 -7.17 9.22 -4.35
N GLY A 7 -6.38 8.16 -4.44
CA GLY A 7 -5.07 8.08 -3.82
C GLY A 7 -4.07 9.00 -4.52
N THR A 8 -2.99 9.30 -3.81
CA THR A 8 -1.87 10.11 -4.29
C THR A 8 -0.64 9.23 -4.47
N VAL A 9 0.28 9.67 -5.34
CA VAL A 9 1.56 8.96 -5.55
C VAL A 9 2.34 8.83 -4.24
N THR A 10 2.26 9.83 -3.35
CA THR A 10 2.92 9.81 -2.04
C THR A 10 2.44 8.66 -1.16
N GLU A 11 1.15 8.32 -1.19
CA GLU A 11 0.60 7.22 -0.39
C GLU A 11 1.13 5.85 -0.85
N ILE A 12 1.25 5.67 -2.18
CA ILE A 12 1.88 4.47 -2.75
C ILE A 12 3.38 4.44 -2.39
N ALA A 13 4.08 5.57 -2.53
CA ALA A 13 5.51 5.67 -2.21
C ALA A 13 5.80 5.36 -0.74
N SER A 14 4.91 5.76 0.18
CA SER A 14 5.03 5.42 1.60
C SER A 14 4.94 3.91 1.86
N LEU A 15 4.02 3.20 1.19
CA LEU A 15 3.95 1.74 1.28
C LEU A 15 5.22 1.09 0.71
N VAL A 16 5.71 1.56 -0.44
CA VAL A 16 6.95 1.06 -1.03
C VAL A 16 8.14 1.25 -0.09
N ALA A 17 8.26 2.43 0.52
CA ALA A 17 9.33 2.73 1.47
C ALA A 17 9.28 1.79 2.68
N TYR A 18 8.09 1.53 3.23
CA TYR A 18 7.89 0.58 4.33
C TYR A 18 8.28 -0.85 3.93
N LEU A 19 7.86 -1.31 2.74
CA LEU A 19 8.19 -2.64 2.24
C LEU A 19 9.68 -2.82 1.94
N ALA A 20 10.37 -1.73 1.56
CA ALA A 20 11.81 -1.72 1.36
C ALA A 20 12.61 -1.60 2.68
N GLY A 21 11.95 -1.27 3.79
CA GLY A 21 12.55 -1.10 5.10
C GLY A 21 12.82 -2.40 5.85
N PRO A 22 13.73 -2.39 6.85
CA PRO A 22 14.05 -3.56 7.66
C PRO A 22 12.85 -4.14 8.43
N GLU A 23 11.85 -3.31 8.72
CA GLU A 23 10.62 -3.68 9.40
C GLU A 23 9.76 -4.69 8.62
N SER A 24 9.94 -4.76 7.29
CA SER A 24 9.19 -5.63 6.39
C SER A 24 9.97 -6.89 5.99
N SER A 25 11.05 -7.23 6.69
CA SER A 25 11.98 -8.32 6.32
C SER A 25 11.34 -9.72 6.16
N LEU A 26 10.17 -9.96 6.75
CA LEU A 26 9.43 -11.21 6.62
C LEU A 26 8.27 -11.16 5.62
N ILE A 27 8.02 -10.01 5.00
CA ILE A 27 6.94 -9.83 4.02
C ILE A 27 7.48 -10.23 2.65
N ASN A 28 7.03 -11.36 2.12
CA ASN A 28 7.33 -11.82 0.76
C ASN A 28 6.17 -12.64 0.19
N GLY A 29 6.10 -12.75 -1.14
CA GLY A 29 5.08 -13.55 -1.84
C GLY A 29 3.65 -13.03 -1.72
N ALA A 30 3.44 -11.85 -1.13
CA ALA A 30 2.13 -11.24 -0.94
C ALA A 30 1.83 -10.20 -2.03
N SER A 31 0.55 -10.10 -2.41
CA SER A 31 -0.01 -8.94 -3.10
C SER A 31 -0.69 -8.06 -2.05
N ILE A 32 -0.34 -6.77 -2.02
CA ILE A 32 -0.83 -5.84 -1.01
C ILE A 32 -1.58 -4.71 -1.73
N ASP A 33 -2.89 -4.68 -1.54
CA ASP A 33 -3.74 -3.65 -2.13
C ASP A 33 -3.72 -2.37 -1.29
N ILE A 34 -3.42 -1.25 -1.95
CA ILE A 34 -3.50 0.12 -1.40
C ILE A 34 -4.43 0.97 -2.26
N ASP A 35 -5.65 0.49 -2.46
CA ASP A 35 -6.60 1.02 -3.43
C ASP A 35 -7.72 1.87 -2.80
N GLY A 36 -7.60 2.21 -1.52
CA GLY A 36 -8.64 2.93 -0.79
C GLY A 36 -9.90 2.10 -0.55
N GLY A 37 -9.78 0.77 -0.57
CA GLY A 37 -10.84 -0.22 -0.36
C GLY A 37 -11.61 -0.58 -1.63
N PHE A 38 -11.13 -0.20 -2.81
CA PHE A 38 -11.85 -0.34 -4.09
C PHE A 38 -12.21 -1.79 -4.41
N SER A 39 -11.35 -2.73 -4.03
CA SER A 39 -11.51 -4.16 -4.28
C SER A 39 -12.25 -4.92 -3.16
N ALA A 40 -12.78 -4.21 -2.16
CA ALA A 40 -13.48 -4.80 -1.01
C ALA A 40 -14.98 -5.09 -1.28
#